data_AF-A0A7X2ZVM3-F1
#
_entry.id   AF-A0A7X2ZVM3-F1
#
_cell.length_a   1.000
_cell.length_b   1.000
_cell.length_c   1.000
_cell.angle_alpha   90.00
_cell.angle_beta   90.00
_cell.angle_gamma   90.00
#
_symmetry.space_group_name_H-M   'P 1'
#
loop_
_entity.id
_entity.type
_entity.pdbx_description
1 polymer ?
#
loop_
_entity_poly.entity_id
_entity_poly.type
_entity_poly.pdbx_seq_one_letter_code
_entity_poly.pdbx_strand_id
1 'polypeptide(L)'
;MSKNSKIENRGGVIIIILVALLAVMKVVNSKLEEKIARANYKHVSYSSWYNAKSIKQILKENQRDYLESLRGTGLVAEDKLEQLDFRIEMTEDLIRKYDEEKTEILLGSDNIPREAWSQDLDGEMGKIVGLRAWEEMGLANRSLVAQIEIGILFLQISILFGVLGLIINENRRLQEVFTGFMIGVGFIGLSVCFYGYYSVL
;
A
#
# COMPACT_ATOMS: atom_id res chain seq x y z
N MET A 1 -1.88 43.79 -37.40
CA MET A 1 -2.96 42.84 -37.01
C MET A 1 -2.58 41.35 -37.00
N SER A 2 -1.30 40.91 -36.99
CA SER A 2 -0.96 39.48 -37.21
C SER A 2 -0.20 38.75 -36.07
N LYS A 3 0.38 39.48 -35.09
CA LYS A 3 1.27 38.86 -34.08
C LYS A 3 0.61 38.53 -32.73
N ASN A 4 -0.50 39.16 -32.35
CA ASN A 4 -1.21 38.80 -31.09
C ASN A 4 -2.02 37.51 -31.26
N SER A 5 -2.74 37.35 -32.39
CA SER A 5 -3.51 36.12 -32.66
C SER A 5 -2.64 34.86 -32.71
N LYS A 6 -1.39 34.96 -33.17
CA LYS A 6 -0.46 33.82 -33.20
C LYS A 6 0.02 33.38 -31.81
N ILE A 7 0.15 34.29 -30.85
CA ILE A 7 0.56 33.95 -29.48
C ILE A 7 -0.63 33.37 -28.73
N GLU A 8 -1.80 33.99 -28.87
CA GLU A 8 -3.05 33.52 -28.28
C GLU A 8 -3.40 32.10 -28.76
N ASN A 9 -3.28 31.84 -30.06
CA ASN A 9 -3.53 30.53 -30.65
C ASN A 9 -2.46 29.47 -30.23
N ARG A 10 -1.20 29.87 -29.99
CA ARG A 10 -0.15 28.95 -29.51
C ARG A 10 -0.27 28.66 -28.02
N GLY A 11 -0.58 29.66 -27.20
CA GLY A 11 -0.80 29.50 -25.76
C GLY A 11 -2.00 28.60 -25.46
N GLY A 12 -3.12 28.80 -26.17
CA GLY A 12 -4.30 27.95 -26.07
C GLY A 12 -4.01 26.48 -26.42
N VAL A 13 -3.26 26.22 -27.50
CA VAL A 13 -2.88 24.84 -27.87
C VAL A 13 -2.01 24.17 -26.80
N ILE A 14 -1.04 24.90 -26.22
CA ILE A 14 -0.19 24.36 -25.14
C ILE A 14 -1.04 24.02 -23.91
N ILE A 15 -2.00 24.88 -23.54
CA ILE A 15 -2.92 24.60 -22.42
C ILE A 15 -3.73 23.34 -22.68
N ILE A 16 -4.27 23.15 -23.88
CA ILE A 16 -5.04 21.93 -24.23
C ILE A 16 -4.16 20.68 -24.05
N ILE A 17 -2.91 20.72 -24.50
CA ILE A 17 -1.96 19.60 -24.34
C ILE A 17 -1.67 19.34 -22.85
N LEU A 18 -1.41 20.38 -22.07
CA LEU A 18 -1.14 20.26 -20.63
C LEU A 18 -2.35 19.73 -19.86
N VAL A 19 -3.57 20.16 -20.22
CA VAL A 19 -4.82 19.66 -19.61
C VAL A 19 -5.04 18.18 -19.96
N ALA A 20 -4.78 17.78 -21.21
CA ALA A 20 -4.84 16.37 -21.60
C ALA A 20 -3.84 15.51 -20.81
N LEU A 21 -2.60 15.97 -20.66
CA LEU A 21 -1.58 15.31 -19.85
C LEU A 21 -1.98 15.23 -18.37
N LEU A 22 -2.51 16.33 -17.81
CA LEU A 22 -3.02 16.38 -16.44
C LEU A 22 -4.13 15.34 -16.21
N ALA A 23 -5.05 15.20 -17.17
CA ALA A 23 -6.14 14.22 -17.08
C ALA A 23 -5.59 12.79 -17.06
N VAL A 24 -4.62 12.47 -17.92
CA VAL A 24 -3.95 11.16 -17.93
C VAL A 24 -3.27 10.90 -16.59
N MET A 25 -2.50 11.85 -16.06
CA MET A 25 -1.81 11.71 -14.78
C MET A 25 -2.77 11.49 -13.61
N LYS A 26 -3.91 12.19 -13.59
CA LYS A 26 -4.96 11.97 -12.57
C LYS A 26 -5.55 10.55 -12.62
N VAL A 27 -5.79 10.01 -13.81
CA VAL A 27 -6.28 8.63 -13.97
C VAL A 27 -5.24 7.60 -13.53
N VAL A 28 -3.96 7.86 -13.78
CA VAL A 28 -2.88 6.99 -13.27
C VAL A 28 -2.81 7.05 -11.75
N ASN A 29 -2.86 8.26 -11.16
CA ASN A 29 -2.81 8.44 -9.71
C ASN A 29 -3.96 7.73 -9.00
N SER A 30 -5.19 7.86 -9.51
CA SER A 30 -6.37 7.23 -8.89
C SER A 30 -6.28 5.71 -8.87
N LYS A 31 -5.72 5.09 -9.93
CA LYS A 31 -5.46 3.64 -9.95
C LYS A 31 -4.42 3.21 -8.92
N LEU A 32 -3.40 4.04 -8.66
CA LEU A 32 -2.39 3.76 -7.64
C LEU A 32 -2.98 3.92 -6.22
N GLU A 33 -3.78 4.95 -5.99
CA GLU A 33 -4.54 5.13 -4.74
C GLU A 33 -5.45 3.93 -4.46
N GLU A 34 -6.13 3.40 -5.49
CA GLU A 34 -6.97 2.20 -5.35
C GLU A 34 -6.13 0.98 -4.95
N LYS A 35 -4.93 0.80 -5.52
CA LYS A 35 -3.99 -0.27 -5.13
C LYS A 35 -3.56 -0.12 -3.67
N ILE A 36 -3.25 1.09 -3.22
CA ILE A 36 -2.90 1.37 -1.81
C ILE A 36 -4.07 1.04 -0.90
N ALA A 37 -5.28 1.48 -1.24
CA ALA A 37 -6.48 1.20 -0.45
C ALA A 37 -6.72 -0.31 -0.33
N ARG A 38 -6.55 -1.05 -1.42
CA ARG A 38 -6.68 -2.52 -1.45
C ARG A 38 -5.61 -3.20 -0.60
N ALA A 39 -4.35 -2.75 -0.70
CA ALA A 39 -3.25 -3.26 0.11
C ALA A 39 -3.47 -2.99 1.61
N ASN A 40 -3.89 -1.79 1.98
CA ASN A 40 -4.23 -1.44 3.36
C ASN A 40 -5.39 -2.28 3.90
N TYR A 41 -6.44 -2.47 3.10
CA TYR A 41 -7.56 -3.33 3.48
C TYR A 41 -7.10 -4.77 3.74
N LYS A 42 -6.27 -5.33 2.86
CA LYS A 42 -5.70 -6.67 3.04
C LYS A 42 -4.78 -6.75 4.25
N HIS A 43 -3.92 -5.75 4.47
CA HIS A 43 -3.07 -5.65 5.65
C HIS A 43 -3.90 -5.65 6.94
N VAL A 44 -4.96 -4.83 7.03
CA VAL A 44 -5.85 -4.80 8.21
C VAL A 44 -6.58 -6.13 8.40
N SER A 45 -7.10 -6.71 7.32
CA SER A 45 -7.77 -8.02 7.37
C SER A 45 -6.84 -9.13 7.85
N TYR A 46 -5.61 -9.18 7.34
CA TYR A 46 -4.62 -10.18 7.73
C TYR A 46 -4.08 -9.92 9.15
N SER A 47 -3.96 -8.66 9.56
CA SER A 47 -3.62 -8.31 10.95
C SER A 47 -4.69 -8.80 11.92
N SER A 48 -5.98 -8.60 11.58
CA SER A 48 -7.10 -9.12 12.37
C SER A 48 -7.06 -10.65 12.44
N TRP A 49 -6.77 -11.32 11.32
CA TRP A 49 -6.63 -12.77 11.27
C TRP A 49 -5.48 -13.27 12.15
N TYR A 50 -4.29 -12.66 12.03
CA TYR A 50 -3.14 -12.93 12.88
C TYR A 50 -3.46 -12.74 14.36
N ASN A 51 -4.11 -11.63 14.72
CA ASN A 51 -4.51 -11.35 16.10
C ASN A 51 -5.51 -12.38 16.64
N ALA A 52 -6.48 -12.80 15.82
CA ALA A 52 -7.40 -13.86 16.21
C ALA A 52 -6.69 -15.20 16.47
N LYS A 53 -5.66 -15.54 15.67
CA LYS A 53 -4.81 -16.71 15.91
C LYS A 53 -3.96 -16.55 17.18
N SER A 54 -3.39 -15.37 17.40
CA SER A 54 -2.63 -15.05 18.61
C SER A 54 -3.47 -15.19 19.87
N ILE A 55 -4.73 -14.74 19.86
CA ILE A 55 -5.65 -14.91 21.00
C ILE A 55 -5.93 -16.40 21.25
N LYS A 56 -6.16 -17.19 20.20
CA LYS A 56 -6.35 -18.65 20.33
C LYS A 56 -5.12 -19.35 20.90
N GLN A 57 -3.92 -18.94 20.49
CA GLN A 57 -2.66 -19.45 21.04
C GLN A 57 -2.55 -19.12 22.54
N ILE A 58 -2.76 -17.85 22.93
CA ILE A 58 -2.69 -17.44 24.35
C ILE A 58 -3.71 -18.21 25.20
N LEU A 59 -4.91 -18.45 24.69
CA LEU A 59 -5.91 -19.28 25.37
C LEU A 59 -5.42 -20.72 25.62
N LYS A 60 -4.66 -21.28 24.67
CA LYS A 60 -4.08 -22.62 24.81
C LYS A 60 -2.86 -22.64 25.72
N GLU A 61 -2.01 -21.61 25.66
CA GLU A 61 -0.91 -21.43 26.61
C GLU A 61 -1.43 -21.35 28.05
N ASN A 62 -2.45 -20.51 28.29
CA ASN A 62 -3.09 -20.44 29.61
C ASN A 62 -3.71 -21.77 30.04
N GLN A 63 -4.31 -22.52 29.10
CA GLN A 63 -4.86 -23.84 29.39
C GLN A 63 -3.74 -24.82 29.80
N ARG A 64 -2.62 -24.84 29.08
CA ARG A 64 -1.45 -25.67 29.41
C ARG A 64 -0.91 -25.29 30.79
N ASP A 65 -0.68 -24.00 31.04
CA ASP A 65 -0.10 -23.52 32.30
C ASP A 65 -0.99 -23.87 33.50
N TYR A 66 -2.31 -23.83 33.32
CA TYR A 66 -3.26 -24.30 34.32
C TYR A 66 -3.15 -25.81 34.58
N LEU A 67 -3.05 -26.63 33.51
CA LEU A 67 -2.89 -28.08 33.63
C LEU A 67 -1.55 -28.46 34.27
N GLU A 68 -0.47 -27.75 33.93
CA GLU A 68 0.84 -27.95 34.56
C GLU A 68 0.83 -27.55 36.04
N SER A 69 0.17 -26.44 36.38
CA SER A 69 -0.01 -26.04 37.78
C SER A 69 -0.77 -27.12 38.56
N LEU A 70 -1.86 -27.67 38.00
CA LEU A 70 -2.59 -28.78 38.59
C LEU A 70 -1.70 -30.02 38.81
N ARG A 71 -0.89 -30.39 37.81
CA ARG A 71 0.09 -31.48 37.92
C ARG A 71 1.06 -31.23 39.08
N GLY A 72 1.58 -30.01 39.18
CA GLY A 72 2.54 -29.60 40.22
C GLY A 72 1.97 -29.54 41.64
N THR A 73 0.65 -29.37 41.81
CA THR A 73 0.02 -29.36 43.14
C THR A 73 -0.06 -30.73 43.81
N GLY A 74 0.10 -31.83 43.06
CA GLY A 74 -0.05 -33.19 43.58
C GLY A 74 -1.48 -33.54 44.03
N LEU A 75 -2.47 -32.70 43.72
CA LEU A 75 -3.89 -32.93 44.07
C LEU A 75 -4.61 -33.89 43.11
N VAL A 76 -3.94 -34.29 42.02
CA VAL A 76 -4.49 -35.19 41.00
C VAL A 76 -4.15 -36.63 41.37
N ALA A 77 -5.16 -37.51 41.36
CA ALA A 77 -4.97 -38.93 41.64
C ALA A 77 -4.01 -39.59 40.62
N GLU A 78 -3.16 -40.51 41.09
CA GLU A 78 -2.12 -41.14 40.26
C GLU A 78 -2.68 -41.82 39.00
N ASP A 79 -3.89 -42.39 39.07
CA ASP A 79 -4.59 -43.03 37.95
C ASP A 79 -5.08 -42.03 36.87
N LYS A 80 -5.03 -40.72 37.15
CA LYS A 80 -5.43 -39.63 36.24
C LYS A 80 -4.25 -38.83 35.69
N LEU A 81 -3.03 -39.09 36.17
CA LEU A 81 -1.83 -38.36 35.71
C LEU A 81 -1.54 -38.60 34.23
N GLU A 82 -1.70 -39.83 33.74
CA GLU A 82 -1.52 -40.15 32.31
C GLU A 82 -2.52 -39.39 31.42
N GLN A 83 -3.77 -39.29 31.88
CA GLN A 83 -4.80 -38.52 31.17
C GLN A 83 -4.51 -37.02 31.19
N LEU A 84 -3.91 -36.50 32.28
CA LEU A 84 -3.50 -35.10 32.39
C LEU A 84 -2.33 -34.79 31.45
N ASP A 85 -1.31 -35.65 31.42
CA ASP A 85 -0.14 -35.51 30.56
C ASP A 85 -0.54 -35.53 29.07
N PHE A 86 -1.45 -36.44 28.67
CA PHE A 86 -2.01 -36.45 27.33
C PHE A 86 -2.73 -35.13 26.97
N ARG A 87 -3.44 -34.51 27.92
CA ARG A 87 -4.11 -33.21 27.69
C ARG A 87 -3.12 -32.06 27.56
N ILE A 88 -2.01 -32.11 28.28
CA ILE A 88 -0.91 -31.15 28.16
C ILE A 88 -0.30 -31.25 26.77
N GLU A 89 0.09 -32.46 26.35
CA GLU A 89 0.68 -32.72 25.01
C GLU A 89 -0.25 -32.28 23.87
N MET A 90 -1.54 -32.65 23.94
CA MET A 90 -2.54 -32.17 22.98
C MET A 90 -2.62 -30.64 22.91
N THR A 91 -2.43 -29.95 24.05
CA THR A 91 -2.50 -28.49 24.10
C THR A 91 -1.22 -27.87 23.50
N GLU A 92 -0.06 -28.46 23.74
CA GLU A 92 1.22 -28.06 23.13
C GLU A 92 1.20 -28.20 21.61
N ASP A 93 0.65 -29.28 21.07
CA ASP A 93 0.50 -29.47 19.63
C ASP A 93 -0.40 -28.40 19.01
N LEU A 94 -1.48 -28.01 19.69
CA LEU A 94 -2.33 -26.91 19.24
C LEU A 94 -1.62 -25.56 19.30
N ILE A 95 -0.78 -25.32 20.30
CA ILE A 95 0.04 -24.10 20.40
C ILE A 95 1.00 -24.04 19.22
N ARG A 96 1.72 -25.13 18.93
CA ARG A 96 2.65 -25.22 17.80
C ARG A 96 1.96 -24.96 16.48
N LYS A 97 0.80 -25.59 16.26
CA LYS A 97 -0.04 -25.33 15.09
C LYS A 97 -0.35 -23.84 14.96
N TYR A 98 -0.84 -23.19 16.00
CA TYR A 98 -1.18 -21.76 15.92
C TYR A 98 0.04 -20.87 15.65
N ASP A 99 1.24 -21.27 16.08
CA ASP A 99 2.47 -20.53 15.81
C ASP A 99 2.91 -20.65 14.34
N GLU A 100 2.81 -21.85 13.75
CA GLU A 100 3.05 -22.08 12.32
C GLU A 100 2.06 -21.27 11.46
N GLU A 101 0.78 -21.32 11.80
CA GLU A 101 -0.29 -20.55 11.15
C GLU A 101 -0.02 -19.04 11.19
N LYS A 102 0.40 -18.51 12.33
CA LYS A 102 0.76 -17.09 12.49
C LYS A 102 1.98 -16.72 11.65
N THR A 103 2.98 -17.59 11.59
CA THR A 103 4.21 -17.38 10.82
C THR A 103 3.88 -17.27 9.33
N GLU A 104 3.01 -18.15 8.82
CA GLU A 104 2.53 -18.10 7.44
C GLU A 104 1.73 -16.82 7.14
N ILE A 105 0.87 -16.36 8.05
CA ILE A 105 0.14 -15.10 7.87
C ILE A 105 1.09 -13.88 7.85
N LEU A 106 2.15 -13.91 8.67
CA LEU A 106 3.10 -12.80 8.79
C LEU A 106 4.03 -12.68 7.57
N LEU A 107 4.63 -13.81 7.16
CA LEU A 107 5.66 -13.87 6.12
C LEU A 107 5.06 -14.15 4.73
N GLY A 108 3.93 -14.86 4.67
CA GLY A 108 3.34 -15.36 3.45
C GLY A 108 3.89 -16.72 3.05
N SER A 109 3.08 -17.50 2.34
CA SER A 109 3.41 -18.87 1.94
C SER A 109 4.61 -18.94 0.97
N ASP A 110 4.86 -17.88 0.20
CA ASP A 110 5.99 -17.80 -0.74
C ASP A 110 7.35 -17.66 -0.03
N ASN A 111 7.36 -17.16 1.20
CA ASN A 111 8.57 -16.92 1.99
C ASN A 111 8.87 -18.05 2.99
N ILE A 112 8.06 -19.12 2.99
CA ILE A 112 8.24 -20.29 3.86
C ILE A 112 8.31 -21.57 3.00
N PRO A 113 9.05 -22.60 3.42
CA PRO A 113 9.10 -23.87 2.70
C PRO A 113 7.71 -24.53 2.67
N ARG A 114 7.41 -25.29 1.61
CA ARG A 114 6.11 -25.98 1.43
C ARG A 114 5.74 -26.90 2.59
N GLU A 115 6.75 -27.46 3.25
CA GLU A 115 6.60 -28.32 4.43
C GLU A 115 6.08 -27.57 5.65
N ALA A 116 6.29 -26.25 5.70
CA ALA A 116 5.81 -25.36 6.75
C ALA A 116 4.47 -24.68 6.40
N TRP A 117 3.84 -25.06 5.28
CA TRP A 117 2.50 -24.58 4.95
C TRP A 117 1.50 -25.24 5.89
N SER A 118 0.83 -24.39 6.65
CA SER A 118 -0.02 -24.79 7.76
C SER A 118 -1.50 -24.50 7.50
N GLN A 119 -1.80 -23.64 6.52
CA GLN A 119 -3.16 -23.19 6.22
C GLN A 119 -3.50 -23.12 4.75
N ASP A 120 -4.76 -23.42 4.45
CA ASP A 120 -5.39 -23.11 3.18
C ASP A 120 -6.07 -21.74 3.25
N LEU A 121 -6.05 -21.03 2.12
CA LEU A 121 -6.88 -19.87 1.88
C LEU A 121 -7.90 -20.24 0.80
N ASP A 122 -9.18 -20.29 1.17
CA ASP A 122 -10.28 -20.72 0.29
C ASP A 122 -10.08 -22.13 -0.33
N GLY A 123 -9.49 -23.06 0.45
CA GLY A 123 -9.24 -24.44 0.01
C GLY A 123 -7.93 -24.66 -0.75
N GLU A 124 -7.12 -23.62 -0.94
CA GLU A 124 -5.81 -23.72 -1.61
C GLU A 124 -4.66 -23.32 -0.67
N MET A 125 -3.72 -24.26 -0.49
CA MET A 125 -2.47 -24.03 0.23
C MET A 125 -1.52 -23.15 -0.61
N GLY A 126 -0.68 -22.34 0.03
CA GLY A 126 0.36 -21.60 -0.70
C GLY A 126 -0.07 -20.24 -1.25
N LYS A 127 -1.30 -19.77 -0.97
CA LYS A 127 -1.85 -18.52 -1.51
C LYS A 127 -1.79 -17.33 -0.56
N ILE A 128 -1.27 -17.51 0.66
CA ILE A 128 -1.29 -16.47 1.68
C ILE A 128 -0.18 -15.46 1.35
N VAL A 129 -0.58 -14.24 0.98
CA VAL A 129 0.35 -13.12 0.82
C VAL A 129 0.63 -12.52 2.19
N GLY A 130 1.89 -12.52 2.61
CA GLY A 130 2.27 -12.12 3.97
C GLY A 130 1.86 -10.69 4.34
N LEU A 131 1.60 -10.45 5.62
CA LEU A 131 1.30 -9.14 6.15
C LEU A 131 2.36 -8.09 5.77
N ARG A 132 3.65 -8.48 5.86
CA ARG A 132 4.77 -7.60 5.48
C ARG A 132 4.77 -7.25 4.00
N ALA A 133 4.42 -8.19 3.13
CA ALA A 133 4.34 -7.94 1.70
C ALA A 133 3.23 -6.91 1.38
N TRP A 134 2.09 -6.97 2.07
CA TRP A 134 1.03 -5.95 1.93
C TRP A 134 1.46 -4.58 2.43
N GLU A 135 2.22 -4.52 3.53
CA GLU A 135 2.76 -3.27 4.06
C GLU A 135 3.77 -2.63 3.08
N GLU A 136 4.73 -3.42 2.58
CA GLU A 136 5.72 -2.95 1.60
C GLU A 136 5.07 -2.48 0.30
N MET A 137 4.09 -3.24 -0.22
CA MET A 137 3.31 -2.80 -1.38
C MET A 137 2.58 -1.48 -1.11
N GLY A 138 2.00 -1.29 0.08
CA GLY A 138 1.35 -0.04 0.47
C GLY A 138 2.31 1.14 0.52
N LEU A 139 3.49 0.95 1.12
CA LEU A 139 4.53 1.98 1.26
C LEU A 139 5.14 2.39 -0.09
N ALA A 140 5.49 1.41 -0.94
CA ALA A 140 6.07 1.67 -2.25
C ALA A 140 5.09 2.41 -3.17
N ASN A 141 3.80 2.07 -3.14
CA ASN A 141 2.80 2.79 -3.93
C ASN A 141 2.49 4.18 -3.33
N ARG A 142 2.56 4.36 -2.01
CA ARG A 142 2.33 5.67 -1.36
C ARG A 142 3.41 6.68 -1.75
N SER A 143 4.68 6.28 -1.79
CA SER A 143 5.77 7.18 -2.21
C SER A 143 5.60 7.60 -3.67
N LEU A 144 5.15 6.69 -4.55
CA LEU A 144 4.82 7.00 -5.94
C LEU A 144 3.71 8.04 -6.08
N VAL A 145 2.59 7.81 -5.40
CA VAL A 145 1.43 8.71 -5.44
C VAL A 145 1.84 10.11 -5.00
N ALA A 146 2.61 10.24 -3.91
CA ALA A 146 3.08 11.53 -3.43
C ALA A 146 3.91 12.28 -4.47
N GLN A 147 4.79 11.59 -5.21
CA GLN A 147 5.59 12.24 -6.26
C GLN A 147 4.74 12.65 -7.47
N ILE A 148 3.78 11.81 -7.88
CA ILE A 148 2.86 12.13 -8.97
C ILE A 148 1.96 13.31 -8.61
N GLU A 149 1.47 13.41 -7.38
CA GLU A 149 0.68 14.54 -6.89
C GLU A 149 1.43 15.87 -6.98
N ILE A 150 2.73 15.87 -6.62
CA ILE A 150 3.59 17.05 -6.77
C ILE A 150 3.71 17.44 -8.25
N GLY A 151 3.92 16.47 -9.15
CA GLY A 151 3.97 16.74 -10.58
C GLY A 151 2.65 17.27 -11.15
N ILE A 152 1.51 16.73 -10.70
CA ILE A 152 0.16 17.21 -11.01
C ILE A 152 -0.02 18.66 -10.54
N LEU A 153 0.45 19.02 -9.35
CA LEU A 153 0.42 20.39 -8.82
C LEU A 153 1.18 21.35 -9.76
N PHE A 154 2.39 20.98 -10.18
CA PHE A 154 3.16 21.79 -11.13
C PHE A 154 2.47 21.96 -12.48
N LEU A 155 1.83 20.91 -13.00
CA LEU A 155 1.02 21.01 -14.22
C LEU A 155 -0.17 21.97 -14.05
N GLN A 156 -0.85 21.94 -12.90
CA GLN A 156 -1.95 22.88 -12.60
C GLN A 156 -1.45 24.33 -12.53
N ILE A 157 -0.31 24.58 -11.87
CA ILE A 157 0.32 25.90 -11.81
C ILE A 157 0.75 26.38 -13.21
N SER A 158 1.30 25.48 -14.02
CA SER A 158 1.67 25.77 -15.42
C SER A 158 0.44 26.23 -16.23
N ILE A 159 -0.68 25.49 -16.14
CA ILE A 159 -1.94 25.85 -16.80
C ILE A 159 -2.45 27.22 -16.31
N LEU A 160 -2.36 27.48 -15.00
CA LEU A 160 -2.78 28.77 -14.42
C LEU A 160 -1.99 29.94 -15.00
N PHE A 161 -0.67 29.82 -15.17
CA PHE A 161 0.13 30.83 -15.87
C PHE A 161 -0.25 30.98 -17.35
N GLY A 162 -0.57 29.88 -18.03
CA GLY A 162 -1.08 29.90 -19.40
C GLY A 162 -2.37 30.69 -19.54
N VAL A 163 -3.34 30.41 -18.66
CA VAL A 163 -4.65 31.11 -18.64
C VAL A 163 -4.47 32.59 -18.31
N LEU A 164 -3.66 32.94 -17.32
CA LEU A 164 -3.34 34.34 -16.99
C LEU A 164 -2.68 35.07 -18.17
N GLY A 165 -1.77 34.40 -18.89
CA GLY A 165 -1.14 34.94 -20.10
C GLY A 165 -2.12 35.17 -21.25
N LEU A 166 -3.21 34.40 -21.34
CA LEU A 166 -4.28 34.64 -22.32
C LEU A 166 -5.18 35.81 -21.92
N ILE A 167 -5.51 35.94 -20.62
CA ILE A 167 -6.36 37.02 -20.10
C ILE A 167 -5.66 38.38 -20.26
N ILE A 168 -4.36 38.45 -19.98
CA ILE A 168 -3.56 39.68 -20.11
C ILE A 168 -3.12 39.86 -21.57
N ASN A 169 -4.08 40.11 -22.47
CA ASN A 169 -3.79 40.25 -23.91
C ASN A 169 -3.23 41.64 -24.29
N GLU A 170 -3.38 42.63 -23.40
CA GLU A 170 -3.05 44.04 -23.68
C GLU A 170 -1.55 44.31 -23.60
N ASN A 171 -0.83 43.61 -22.72
CA ASN A 171 0.61 43.78 -22.52
C ASN A 171 1.40 42.57 -23.04
N ARG A 172 1.96 42.73 -24.23
CA ARG A 172 2.70 41.69 -24.95
C ARG A 172 3.92 41.15 -24.19
N ARG A 173 4.68 42.02 -23.50
CA ARG A 173 5.87 41.58 -22.74
C ARG A 173 5.45 40.67 -21.58
N LEU A 174 4.36 41.03 -20.91
CA LEU A 174 3.84 40.28 -19.78
C LEU A 174 3.27 38.92 -20.23
N GLN A 175 2.58 38.89 -21.36
CA GLN A 175 2.11 37.65 -22.00
C GLN A 175 3.25 36.70 -22.38
N GLU A 176 4.34 37.21 -22.96
CA GLU A 176 5.53 36.41 -23.30
C GLU A 176 6.21 35.83 -22.03
N VAL A 177 6.27 36.61 -20.94
CA VAL A 177 6.81 36.15 -19.63
C VAL A 177 5.96 35.03 -19.03
N PHE A 178 4.64 35.21 -18.97
CA PHE A 178 3.74 34.17 -18.44
C PHE A 178 3.72 32.90 -19.30
N THR A 179 3.83 33.04 -20.62
CA THR A 179 3.99 31.90 -21.53
C THR A 179 5.31 31.17 -21.28
N GLY A 180 6.40 31.90 -21.00
CA GLY A 180 7.68 31.33 -20.60
C GLY A 180 7.59 30.55 -19.29
N PHE A 181 6.93 31.12 -18.27
CA PHE A 181 6.69 30.44 -16.99
C PHE A 181 5.81 29.20 -17.14
N MET A 182 4.74 29.27 -17.92
CA MET A 182 3.91 28.11 -18.25
C MET A 182 4.77 26.95 -18.77
N ILE A 183 5.62 27.19 -19.76
CA ILE A 183 6.47 26.14 -20.34
C ILE A 183 7.48 25.64 -19.32
N GLY A 184 8.18 26.52 -18.61
CA GLY A 184 9.21 26.14 -17.63
C GLY A 184 8.64 25.28 -16.50
N VAL A 185 7.54 25.71 -15.90
CA VAL A 185 6.86 24.97 -14.82
C VAL A 185 6.24 23.67 -15.33
N GLY A 186 5.71 23.67 -16.56
CA GLY A 186 5.16 22.46 -17.18
C GLY A 186 6.22 21.38 -17.40
N PHE A 187 7.43 21.77 -17.83
CA PHE A 187 8.57 20.86 -17.97
C PHE A 187 9.03 20.29 -16.62
N ILE A 188 9.07 21.12 -15.57
CA ILE A 188 9.40 20.67 -14.22
C ILE A 188 8.37 19.64 -13.75
N GLY A 189 7.07 19.93 -13.90
CA GLY A 189 5.99 19.02 -13.53
C GLY A 189 6.07 17.68 -14.25
N LEU A 190 6.30 17.67 -15.56
CA LEU A 190 6.52 16.44 -16.32
C LEU A 190 7.74 15.67 -15.84
N SER A 191 8.86 16.36 -15.60
CA SER A 191 10.11 15.71 -15.15
C SER A 191 9.92 15.03 -13.79
N VAL A 192 9.19 15.67 -12.86
CA VAL A 192 8.86 15.08 -11.55
C VAL A 192 7.94 13.86 -11.71
N CYS A 193 6.91 13.93 -12.56
CA CYS A 193 6.05 12.78 -12.85
C CYS A 193 6.84 11.59 -13.43
N PHE A 194 7.73 11.85 -14.39
CA PHE A 194 8.58 10.81 -15.00
C PHE A 194 9.60 10.25 -14.01
N TYR A 195 10.21 11.10 -13.18
CA TYR A 195 11.11 10.65 -12.12
C TYR A 195 10.39 9.75 -11.12
N GLY A 196 9.17 10.10 -10.73
CA GLY A 196 8.35 9.24 -9.88
C GLY A 196 8.13 7.88 -10.51
N TYR A 197 7.75 7.83 -11.78
CA TYR A 197 7.54 6.57 -12.48
C TYR A 197 8.82 5.73 -12.60
N TYR A 198 9.97 6.35 -12.90
CA TYR A 198 11.25 5.64 -13.03
C TYR A 198 11.84 5.19 -11.69
N SER A 199 11.53 5.89 -10.59
CA SER A 199 12.10 5.57 -9.28
C SER A 199 11.58 4.25 -8.68
N VAL A 200 10.53 3.66 -9.25
CA VAL A 200 9.86 2.45 -8.73
C VAL A 200 9.77 1.31 -9.76
N LEU A 201 10.28 1.53 -10.97
CA LEU A 201 10.44 0.49 -11.99
C LEU A 201 11.79 -0.20 -11.81
#